data_AF-A0A1F7QEU3-F1
#
_entry.id   AF-A0A1F7QEU3-F1
#
_cell.length_a   1.000
_cell.length_b   1.000
_cell.length_c   1.000
_cell.angle_alpha   90.00
_cell.angle_beta   90.00
_cell.angle_gamma   90.00
#
_symmetry.space_group_name_H-M   'P 1'
#
loop_
_entity.id
_entity.type
_entity.pdbx_description
1 polymer ?
#
loop_
_entity_poly.entity_id
_entity_poly.type
_entity_poly.pdbx_seq_one_letter_code
_entity_poly.pdbx_strand_id
1 'polypeptide(L)'
;MSPDDSELIERCRAGDLTAFEPLVEKYRQRVWRLAYQILRDREEAWDVAQEAFVRAYQSLPAFRRQSAFYTWMFRIVVNLATDRQRQRGARARALGGEPVPEEEWERSVPDPTADPAGLAARAEQREMIRRALDSLPLNYRAIIMLSDVEGLTYREIAEVLKIPMGTVMSRLHNARKRLRGLLGPLLVLILALLAVLVAAAAEAQQVVRFGSRVLLASDAPPPSAQRLAPAPPDERLEAFLPKLRQLFRYKEYTTLERYRAEVPVGTTQRWAVPGDRQLEITPEGVSGTTVRFRVRLSRGNRAEVTTNIQAQSGHPAVIGGPRHGDGVLIIIVWGHPIP
;
A
#
# COMPACT_ATOMS: atom_id res chain seq x y z
N MET A 1 0.78 8.30 -12.34
CA MET A 1 1.49 7.55 -11.29
C MET A 1 1.95 8.60 -10.29
N SER A 2 1.34 8.66 -9.09
CA SER A 2 1.82 9.61 -8.06
C SER A 2 3.26 9.21 -7.71
N PRO A 3 4.24 10.15 -7.77
CA PRO A 3 5.62 9.83 -7.46
C PRO A 3 5.74 9.21 -6.06
N ASP A 4 6.68 8.28 -5.87
CA ASP A 4 6.88 7.67 -4.55
C ASP A 4 7.31 8.75 -3.54
N ASP A 5 6.73 8.72 -2.34
CA ASP A 5 7.00 9.73 -1.31
C ASP A 5 8.50 9.75 -0.97
N SER A 6 9.15 8.58 -0.98
CA SER A 6 10.58 8.46 -0.72
C SER A 6 11.41 9.22 -1.74
N GLU A 7 11.07 9.11 -3.03
CA GLU A 7 11.78 9.81 -4.12
C GLU A 7 11.63 11.32 -3.98
N LEU A 8 10.41 11.80 -3.73
CA LEU A 8 10.12 13.21 -3.52
C LEU A 8 10.89 13.77 -2.32
N ILE A 9 10.95 13.02 -1.22
CA ILE A 9 11.68 13.42 -0.01
C ILE A 9 13.18 13.53 -0.27
N GLU A 10 13.77 12.59 -1.02
CA GLU A 10 15.21 12.64 -1.33
C GLU A 10 15.55 13.81 -2.26
N ARG A 11 14.68 14.11 -3.22
CA ARG A 11 14.81 15.33 -4.04
C ARG A 11 14.71 16.60 -3.21
N CYS A 12 13.73 16.68 -2.29
CA CYS A 12 13.62 17.82 -1.37
C CYS A 12 14.89 18.01 -0.53
N ARG A 13 15.49 16.91 -0.06
CA ARG A 13 16.74 16.93 0.71
C ARG A 13 17.95 17.35 -0.11
N ALA A 14 17.94 17.08 -1.41
CA ALA A 14 18.95 17.56 -2.35
C ALA A 14 18.77 19.05 -2.72
N GLY A 15 17.77 19.74 -2.16
CA GLY A 15 17.51 21.17 -2.38
C GLY A 15 16.46 21.47 -3.45
N ASP A 16 15.80 20.45 -4.01
CA ASP A 16 14.72 20.63 -4.97
C ASP A 16 13.42 21.01 -4.25
N LEU A 17 13.14 22.30 -4.17
CA LEU A 17 11.92 22.87 -3.59
C LEU A 17 10.63 22.36 -4.27
N THR A 18 10.68 22.12 -5.59
CA THR A 18 9.51 21.73 -6.37
C THR A 18 9.06 20.30 -6.06
N ALA A 19 9.97 19.46 -5.54
CA ALA A 19 9.64 18.10 -5.13
C ALA A 19 8.73 18.04 -3.88
N PHE A 20 8.55 19.15 -3.15
CA PHE A 20 7.66 19.19 -1.99
C PHE A 20 6.19 19.42 -2.37
N GLU A 21 5.92 20.10 -3.50
CA GLU A 21 4.56 20.42 -3.94
C GLU A 21 3.67 19.16 -4.12
N PRO A 22 4.14 18.06 -4.74
CA PRO A 22 3.33 16.86 -4.86
C PRO A 22 3.01 16.21 -3.51
N LEU A 23 3.89 16.34 -2.51
CA LEU A 23 3.61 15.88 -1.15
C LEU A 23 2.51 16.74 -0.52
N VAL A 24 2.57 18.07 -0.69
CA VAL A 24 1.51 18.97 -0.21
C VAL A 24 0.17 18.62 -0.85
N GLU A 25 0.13 18.48 -2.18
CA GLU A 25 -1.09 18.17 -2.91
C GLU A 25 -1.71 16.84 -2.47
N LYS A 26 -0.87 15.83 -2.25
CA LYS A 26 -1.28 14.50 -1.78
C LYS A 26 -1.86 14.52 -0.36
N TYR A 27 -1.28 15.32 0.55
CA TYR A 27 -1.61 15.25 1.97
C TYR A 27 -2.49 16.40 2.49
N ARG A 28 -2.67 17.50 1.74
CA ARG A 28 -3.36 18.71 2.22
C ARG A 28 -4.74 18.45 2.81
N GLN A 29 -5.55 17.63 2.13
CA GLN A 29 -6.90 17.30 2.57
C GLN A 29 -6.89 16.45 3.85
N ARG A 30 -5.95 15.49 3.97
CA ARG A 30 -5.82 14.62 5.15
C ARG A 30 -5.36 15.42 6.37
N VAL A 31 -4.34 16.27 6.17
CA VAL A 31 -3.80 17.18 7.18
C VAL A 31 -4.86 18.16 7.69
N TRP A 32 -5.58 18.81 6.77
CA TRP A 32 -6.66 19.74 7.13
C TRP A 32 -7.78 19.02 7.89
N ARG A 33 -8.23 17.85 7.41
CA ARG A 33 -9.27 17.08 8.12
C ARG A 33 -8.83 16.72 9.54
N LEU A 34 -7.59 16.28 9.75
CA LEU A 34 -7.10 15.96 11.09
C LEU A 34 -7.07 17.20 11.99
N ALA A 35 -6.58 18.34 11.49
CA ALA A 35 -6.57 19.61 12.23
C ALA A 35 -7.98 20.08 12.58
N TYR A 36 -8.91 20.06 11.62
CA TYR A 36 -10.31 20.44 11.81
C TYR A 36 -11.01 19.56 12.84
N GLN A 37 -10.73 18.26 12.86
CA GLN A 37 -11.31 17.37 13.87
C GLN A 37 -10.83 17.71 15.27
N ILE A 38 -9.62 18.26 15.42
CA ILE A 38 -9.10 18.69 16.73
C ILE A 38 -9.64 20.07 17.13
N LEU A 39 -9.64 21.03 16.21
CA LEU A 39 -9.90 22.46 16.49
C LEU A 39 -11.38 22.85 16.42
N ARG A 40 -12.15 22.21 15.53
CA ARG A 40 -13.53 22.58 15.18
C ARG A 40 -13.68 24.02 14.68
N ASP A 41 -12.63 24.52 14.06
CA ASP A 41 -12.58 25.83 13.42
C ASP A 41 -11.92 25.65 12.06
N ARG A 42 -12.58 26.13 11.00
CA ARG A 42 -12.10 25.93 9.63
C ARG A 42 -10.87 26.78 9.34
N GLU A 43 -10.84 28.02 9.82
CA GLU A 43 -9.74 28.94 9.59
C GLU A 43 -8.51 28.49 10.36
N GLU A 44 -8.65 28.18 11.65
CA GLU A 44 -7.53 27.66 12.45
C GLU A 44 -7.03 26.31 11.91
N ALA A 45 -7.91 25.48 11.33
CA ALA A 45 -7.49 24.23 10.70
C ALA A 45 -6.67 24.45 9.43
N TRP A 46 -7.01 25.45 8.62
CA TRP A 46 -6.21 25.85 7.46
C TRP A 46 -4.86 26.43 7.89
N ASP A 47 -4.84 27.30 8.90
CA ASP A 47 -3.61 27.84 9.48
C ASP A 47 -2.69 26.71 9.97
N VAL A 48 -3.22 25.78 10.76
CA VAL A 48 -2.45 24.65 11.28
C VAL A 48 -1.98 23.74 10.16
N ALA A 49 -2.79 23.52 9.12
CA ALA A 49 -2.37 22.72 7.97
C ALA A 49 -1.19 23.37 7.25
N GLN A 50 -1.28 24.66 6.96
CA GLN A 50 -0.20 25.43 6.33
C GLN A 50 1.06 25.42 7.19
N GLU A 51 0.94 25.75 8.47
CA GLU A 51 2.07 25.76 9.40
C GLU A 51 2.70 24.37 9.52
N ALA A 52 1.90 23.30 9.54
CA ALA A 52 2.41 21.94 9.57
C ALA A 52 3.27 21.63 8.34
N PHE A 53 2.85 22.04 7.13
CA PHE A 53 3.64 21.83 5.91
C PHE A 53 4.94 22.64 5.92
N VAL A 54 4.91 23.88 6.39
CA VAL A 54 6.11 24.70 6.56
C VAL A 54 7.10 24.05 7.53
N ARG A 55 6.62 23.62 8.70
CA ARG A 55 7.46 22.93 9.70
C ARG A 55 7.97 21.59 9.18
N ALA A 56 7.15 20.85 8.44
CA ALA A 56 7.54 19.60 7.82
C ALA A 56 8.64 19.82 6.78
N TYR A 57 8.52 20.83 5.92
CA TYR A 57 9.56 21.19 4.97
C TYR A 57 10.88 21.56 5.67
N GLN A 58 10.83 22.46 6.65
CA GLN A 58 12.01 22.90 7.41
C GLN A 58 12.69 21.75 8.17
N SER A 59 11.91 20.80 8.67
CA SER A 59 12.41 19.67 9.46
C SER A 59 12.70 18.42 8.62
N LEU A 60 12.42 18.46 7.31
CA LEU A 60 12.58 17.32 6.40
C LEU A 60 14.03 16.80 6.32
N PRO A 61 15.08 17.64 6.38
CA PRO A 61 16.45 17.13 6.44
C PRO A 61 16.68 16.19 7.62
N ALA A 62 16.06 16.47 8.78
CA ALA A 62 16.19 15.65 9.99
C ALA A 62 15.31 14.39 10.02
N PHE A 63 14.42 14.19 9.03
CA PHE A 63 13.50 13.06 9.00
C PHE A 63 14.21 11.72 8.74
N ARG A 64 14.44 10.91 9.78
CA ARG A 64 15.26 9.69 9.69
C ARG A 64 14.59 8.46 9.05
N ARG A 65 13.42 8.61 8.40
CA ARG A 65 12.64 7.50 7.79
C ARG A 65 12.38 6.31 8.72
N GLN A 66 12.33 6.55 10.03
CA GLN A 66 11.99 5.52 11.04
C GLN A 66 10.49 5.22 11.09
N SER A 67 9.68 6.08 10.47
CA SER A 67 8.25 5.92 10.23
C SER A 67 7.92 6.40 8.81
N ALA A 68 6.73 6.11 8.31
CA ALA A 68 6.25 6.68 7.06
C ALA A 68 6.14 8.21 7.18
N PHE A 69 6.32 8.92 6.06
CA PHE A 69 6.28 10.39 6.03
C PHE A 69 4.96 10.95 6.58
N TYR A 70 3.82 10.37 6.17
CA TYR A 70 2.51 10.81 6.64
C TYR A 70 2.33 10.63 8.15
N THR A 71 2.91 9.57 8.74
CA THR A 71 2.90 9.32 10.19
C THR A 71 3.68 10.43 10.92
N TRP A 72 4.85 10.79 10.41
CA TRP A 72 5.62 11.91 10.94
C TRP A 72 4.90 13.26 10.79
N MET A 73 4.28 13.50 9.63
CA MET A 73 3.48 14.69 9.35
C MET A 73 2.29 14.82 10.31
N PHE A 74 1.53 13.75 10.54
CA PHE A 74 0.40 13.76 11.47
C PHE A 74 0.82 14.04 12.91
N ARG A 75 2.05 13.65 13.30
CA ARG A 75 2.59 14.05 14.60
C ARG A 75 2.78 15.56 14.70
N ILE A 76 3.23 16.23 13.64
CA ILE A 76 3.36 17.69 13.60
C ILE A 76 1.98 18.34 13.73
N VAL A 77 1.00 17.86 12.95
CA VAL A 77 -0.38 18.38 12.95
C VAL A 77 -1.04 18.24 14.32
N VAL A 78 -0.97 17.05 14.94
CA VAL A 78 -1.57 16.81 16.25
C VAL A 78 -0.96 17.71 17.32
N ASN A 79 0.37 17.90 17.31
CA ASN A 79 1.02 18.81 18.27
C ASN A 79 0.52 20.25 18.08
N LEU A 80 0.57 20.77 16.84
CA LEU A 80 0.12 22.13 16.51
C LEU A 80 -1.33 22.37 16.90
N ALA A 81 -2.23 21.48 16.47
CA ALA A 81 -3.65 21.61 16.75
C ALA A 81 -3.96 21.50 18.26
N THR A 82 -3.28 20.62 18.99
CA THR A 82 -3.44 20.50 20.45
C THR A 82 -2.94 21.75 21.17
N ASP A 83 -1.81 22.31 20.75
CA ASP A 83 -1.26 23.53 21.34
C ASP A 83 -2.17 24.73 21.09
N ARG A 84 -2.71 24.88 19.88
CA ARG A 84 -3.65 25.95 19.54
C ARG A 84 -4.97 25.83 20.30
N GLN A 85 -5.49 24.61 20.45
CA GLN A 85 -6.67 24.33 21.28
C GLN A 85 -6.46 24.68 22.76
N ARG A 86 -5.27 24.38 23.32
CA ARG A 86 -4.91 24.75 24.69
C ARG A 86 -4.84 26.27 24.87
N GLN A 87 -4.24 26.98 23.91
CA GLN A 87 -4.16 28.44 23.91
C GLN A 87 -5.56 29.08 23.85
N ARG A 88 -6.46 28.56 23.01
CA ARG A 88 -7.86 29.00 22.94
C ARG A 88 -8.56 28.82 24.28
N GLY A 89 -8.41 27.65 24.90
CA GLY A 89 -8.99 27.38 26.22
C GLY A 89 -8.42 28.26 27.34
N ALA A 90 -7.15 28.67 27.26
CA ALA A 90 -6.55 29.62 28.19
C ALA A 90 -7.07 31.05 27.97
N ARG A 91 -7.20 31.48 26.71
CA ARG A 91 -7.73 32.80 26.32
C ARG A 91 -9.21 32.95 26.67
N ALA A 92 -10.02 31.92 26.44
CA ALA A 92 -11.43 31.87 26.83
C ALA A 92 -11.61 32.03 28.35
N ARG A 93 -10.79 31.32 29.14
CA ARG A 93 -10.76 31.46 30.61
C ARG A 93 -10.32 32.85 31.09
N ALA A 94 -9.39 33.48 30.38
CA ALA A 94 -8.93 34.83 30.71
C ALA A 94 -9.93 35.94 30.34
N LEU A 95 -10.76 35.71 29.33
CA LEU A 95 -11.72 36.70 28.81
C LEU A 95 -13.19 36.43 29.21
N GLY A 96 -13.45 35.39 30.00
CA GLY A 96 -14.80 35.06 30.49
C GLY A 96 -15.79 34.58 29.43
N GLY A 97 -15.33 34.23 28.22
CA GLY A 97 -16.19 33.81 27.11
C GLY A 97 -16.28 32.29 26.97
N GLU A 98 -17.49 31.75 26.92
CA GLU A 98 -17.71 30.40 26.38
C GLU A 98 -17.55 30.42 24.85
N PRO A 99 -16.76 29.51 24.25
CA PRO A 99 -16.72 29.38 22.80
C PRO A 99 -17.99 28.69 22.32
N VAL A 100 -18.85 29.43 21.61
CA VAL A 100 -19.94 28.88 20.81
C VAL A 100 -19.32 28.30 19.53
N PRO A 101 -19.51 27.01 19.20
CA PRO A 101 -19.15 26.50 17.89
C PRO A 101 -20.04 27.15 16.84
N GLU A 102 -19.43 27.80 15.86
CA GLU A 102 -20.14 28.29 14.67
C GLU A 102 -20.69 27.08 13.89
N GLU A 103 -22.01 26.91 13.90
CA GLU A 103 -22.72 26.03 12.98
C GLU A 103 -22.94 26.79 11.67
N GLU A 104 -22.07 26.58 10.68
CA GLU A 104 -22.44 26.88 9.30
C GLU A 104 -21.86 25.90 8.27
N TRP A 105 -22.70 25.59 7.29
CA TRP A 105 -22.74 24.39 6.47
C TRP A 105 -21.91 24.46 5.17
N GLU A 106 -21.57 23.27 4.65
CA GLU A 106 -20.84 23.05 3.40
C GLU A 106 -21.53 23.64 2.15
N ARG A 107 -20.72 24.10 1.20
CA ARG A 107 -21.02 23.89 -0.23
C ARG A 107 -19.94 23.00 -0.83
N SER A 108 -20.20 21.70 -0.81
CA SER A 108 -19.57 20.77 -1.74
C SER A 108 -20.32 20.89 -3.08
N VAL A 109 -19.59 21.09 -4.18
CA VAL A 109 -20.14 21.21 -5.53
C VAL A 109 -20.94 19.93 -5.86
N PRO A 110 -22.22 20.01 -6.26
CA PRO A 110 -23.00 18.82 -6.58
C PRO A 110 -22.43 18.10 -7.80
N ASP A 111 -22.32 16.78 -7.71
CA ASP A 111 -22.12 15.91 -8.87
C ASP A 111 -23.43 15.86 -9.67
N PRO A 112 -23.46 16.32 -10.93
CA PRO A 112 -24.69 16.40 -11.73
C PRO A 112 -25.25 15.03 -12.15
N THR A 113 -24.59 13.91 -11.80
CA THR A 113 -25.00 12.56 -12.19
C THR A 113 -25.67 11.74 -11.08
N ALA A 114 -25.81 12.27 -9.86
CA ALA A 114 -26.29 11.52 -8.72
C ALA A 114 -27.80 11.71 -8.44
N ASP A 115 -28.50 10.61 -8.14
CA ASP A 115 -29.92 10.55 -7.74
C ASP A 115 -30.22 11.48 -6.53
N PRO A 116 -31.16 12.45 -6.65
CA PRO A 116 -31.50 13.40 -5.59
C PRO A 116 -31.94 12.75 -4.27
N ALA A 117 -32.66 11.63 -4.32
CA ALA A 117 -33.10 10.91 -3.12
C ALA A 117 -31.93 10.21 -2.42
N GLY A 118 -31.05 9.57 -3.19
CA GLY A 118 -29.79 9.00 -2.71
C GLY A 118 -28.81 10.05 -2.16
N LEU A 119 -28.80 11.28 -2.71
CA LEU A 119 -27.98 12.39 -2.21
C LEU A 119 -28.48 12.91 -0.85
N ALA A 120 -29.80 13.08 -0.69
CA ALA A 120 -30.39 13.53 0.58
C ALA A 120 -30.16 12.53 1.72
N ALA A 121 -30.39 11.23 1.46
CA ALA A 121 -30.14 10.18 2.44
C ALA A 121 -28.65 10.08 2.84
N ARG A 122 -27.73 10.26 1.88
CA ARG A 122 -26.29 10.30 2.17
C ARG A 122 -25.88 11.55 2.95
N ALA A 123 -26.51 12.69 2.70
CA ALA A 123 -26.25 13.93 3.44
C ALA A 123 -26.69 13.80 4.91
N GLU A 124 -27.89 13.25 5.15
CA GLU A 124 -28.40 12.98 6.50
C GLU A 124 -27.50 11.99 7.26
N GLN A 125 -27.03 10.94 6.57
CA GLN A 125 -26.09 9.97 7.15
C GLN A 125 -24.73 10.60 7.49
N ARG A 126 -24.16 11.43 6.60
CA ARG A 126 -22.90 12.15 6.87
C ARG A 126 -23.05 13.08 8.07
N GLU A 127 -24.17 13.78 8.16
CA GLU A 127 -24.45 14.70 9.25
C GLU A 127 -24.58 13.95 10.59
N MET A 128 -25.23 12.80 10.60
CA MET A 128 -25.31 11.95 11.79
C MET A 128 -23.92 11.49 12.25
N ILE A 129 -23.07 11.01 11.33
CA ILE A 129 -21.68 10.62 11.63
C ILE A 129 -20.88 11.80 12.17
N ARG A 130 -21.01 12.97 11.53
CA ARG A 130 -20.35 14.20 11.94
C ARG A 130 -20.74 14.57 13.37
N ARG A 131 -22.04 14.66 13.69
CA ARG A 131 -22.54 14.96 15.04
C ARG A 131 -22.03 13.96 16.08
N ALA A 132 -22.00 12.68 15.75
CA ALA A 132 -21.47 11.67 16.66
C ALA A 132 -19.97 11.88 16.93
N LEU A 133 -19.17 12.18 15.90
CA LEU A 133 -17.75 12.53 16.07
C LEU A 133 -17.56 13.83 16.87
N ASP A 134 -18.41 14.83 16.63
CA ASP A 134 -18.43 16.14 17.32
C ASP A 134 -18.73 15.99 18.81
N SER A 135 -19.56 15.01 19.18
CA SER A 135 -19.86 14.72 20.59
C SER A 135 -18.73 14.01 21.35
N LEU A 136 -17.74 13.46 20.65
CA LEU A 136 -16.63 12.76 21.30
C LEU A 136 -15.63 13.74 21.91
N PRO A 137 -15.07 13.41 23.09
CA PRO A 137 -13.83 14.02 23.56
C PRO A 137 -12.72 13.99 22.51
N LEU A 138 -11.92 15.06 22.45
CA LEU A 138 -10.84 15.26 21.47
C LEU A 138 -9.92 14.04 21.34
N ASN A 139 -9.52 13.44 22.46
CA ASN A 139 -8.64 12.27 22.49
C ASN A 139 -9.27 11.01 21.86
N TYR A 140 -10.60 10.86 21.92
CA TYR A 140 -11.33 9.78 21.27
C TYR A 140 -11.56 10.05 19.79
N ARG A 141 -11.77 11.30 19.41
CA ARG A 141 -11.91 11.68 18.01
C ARG A 141 -10.59 11.56 17.24
N ALA A 142 -9.50 12.09 17.81
CA ALA A 142 -8.18 12.01 17.20
C ALA A 142 -7.74 10.55 16.95
N ILE A 143 -7.97 9.65 17.92
CA ILE A 143 -7.59 8.25 17.77
C ILE A 143 -8.45 7.52 16.71
N ILE A 144 -9.73 7.88 16.58
CA ILE A 144 -10.61 7.33 15.53
C ILE A 144 -10.19 7.84 14.15
N MET A 145 -9.86 9.12 14.02
CA MET A 145 -9.36 9.66 12.75
C MET A 145 -8.09 8.93 12.31
N LEU A 146 -7.12 8.79 13.23
CA LEU A 146 -5.86 8.12 12.90
C LEU A 146 -6.06 6.63 12.57
N SER A 147 -6.91 5.92 13.30
CA SER A 147 -7.16 4.48 13.09
C SER A 147 -8.08 4.21 11.90
N ASP A 148 -9.30 4.74 11.95
CA ASP A 148 -10.43 4.26 11.14
C ASP A 148 -10.59 5.07 9.84
N VAL A 149 -10.05 6.29 9.78
CA VAL A 149 -10.08 7.13 8.57
C VAL A 149 -8.73 7.10 7.86
N GLU A 150 -7.65 7.23 8.61
CA GLU A 150 -6.30 7.34 8.05
C GLU A 150 -5.57 5.98 7.95
N GLY A 151 -6.08 4.94 8.61
CA GLY A 151 -5.58 3.56 8.49
C GLY A 151 -4.27 3.27 9.22
N LEU A 152 -3.88 4.09 10.21
CA LEU A 152 -2.61 3.90 10.92
C LEU A 152 -2.63 2.65 11.80
N THR A 153 -1.50 1.97 11.87
CA THR A 153 -1.29 0.87 12.83
C THR A 153 -1.28 1.39 14.26
N TYR A 154 -1.57 0.53 15.24
CA TYR A 154 -1.57 0.93 16.65
C TYR A 154 -0.22 1.47 17.13
N ARG A 155 0.88 0.98 16.54
CA ARG A 155 2.23 1.48 16.80
C ARG A 155 2.41 2.91 16.28
N GLU A 156 2.00 3.18 15.04
CA GLU A 156 2.07 4.52 14.46
C GLU A 156 1.19 5.51 15.21
N ILE A 157 -0.02 5.09 15.64
CA ILE A 157 -0.89 5.92 16.47
C ILE A 157 -0.23 6.24 17.81
N ALA A 158 0.42 5.27 18.45
CA ALA A 158 1.17 5.49 19.69
C ALA A 158 2.29 6.52 19.50
N GLU A 159 3.01 6.46 18.38
CA GLU A 159 4.07 7.40 18.02
C GLU A 159 3.53 8.82 17.71
N VAL A 160 2.41 8.92 17.00
CA VAL A 160 1.76 10.19 16.65
C VAL A 160 1.21 10.88 17.90
N LEU A 161 0.47 10.15 18.72
CA LEU A 161 -0.20 10.68 19.91
C LEU A 161 0.71 10.74 21.14
N LYS A 162 1.92 10.17 21.08
CA LYS A 162 2.87 10.03 22.19
C LYS A 162 2.24 9.38 23.43
N ILE A 163 1.55 8.25 23.22
CA ILE A 163 0.91 7.46 24.28
C ILE A 163 1.31 5.98 24.20
N PRO A 164 1.26 5.21 25.31
CA PRO A 164 1.54 3.78 25.27
C PRO A 164 0.57 3.01 24.36
N MET A 165 1.04 1.93 23.73
CA MET A 165 0.20 1.06 22.88
C MET A 165 -1.02 0.49 23.64
N GLY A 166 -0.87 0.14 24.93
CA GLY A 166 -2.00 -0.28 25.76
C GLY A 166 -3.07 0.81 25.94
N THR A 167 -2.64 2.08 25.96
CA THR A 167 -3.54 3.23 25.96
C THR A 167 -4.21 3.41 24.60
N VAL A 168 -3.51 3.16 23.48
CA VAL A 168 -4.12 3.16 22.14
C VAL A 168 -5.28 2.16 22.08
N MET A 169 -5.04 0.90 22.47
CA MET A 169 -6.05 -0.17 22.40
C MET A 169 -7.28 0.15 23.27
N SER A 170 -7.07 0.53 24.54
CA SER A 170 -8.16 0.84 25.46
C SER A 170 -8.93 2.11 25.05
N ARG A 171 -8.22 3.15 24.62
CA ARG A 171 -8.82 4.42 24.16
C ARG A 171 -9.64 4.21 22.88
N LEU A 172 -9.14 3.43 21.93
CA LEU A 172 -9.84 3.13 20.68
C LEU A 172 -11.08 2.25 20.94
N HIS A 173 -10.97 1.26 21.82
CA HIS A 173 -12.13 0.47 22.27
C HIS A 173 -13.23 1.37 22.86
N ASN A 174 -12.87 2.25 23.78
CA ASN A 174 -13.81 3.16 24.44
C ASN A 174 -14.40 4.19 23.46
N ALA A 175 -13.58 4.74 22.56
CA ALA A 175 -14.00 5.67 21.53
C ALA A 175 -15.05 5.02 20.61
N ARG A 176 -14.76 3.82 20.07
CA ARG A 176 -15.70 3.05 19.25
C ARG A 176 -16.95 2.60 20.00
N LYS A 177 -16.86 2.32 21.31
CA LYS A 177 -18.02 1.99 22.15
C LYS A 177 -18.96 3.19 22.30
N ARG A 178 -18.43 4.38 22.56
CA ARG A 178 -19.22 5.63 22.63
C ARG A 178 -19.86 5.97 21.31
N LEU A 179 -19.08 5.87 20.24
CA LEU A 179 -19.55 6.03 18.87
C LEU A 179 -20.74 5.08 18.58
N ARG A 180 -20.63 3.79 18.95
CA ARG A 180 -21.72 2.81 18.77
C ARG A 180 -22.97 3.18 19.57
N GLY A 181 -22.81 3.75 20.76
CA GLY A 181 -23.93 4.25 21.55
C GLY A 181 -24.67 5.42 20.89
N LEU A 182 -23.99 6.20 20.05
CA LEU A 182 -24.54 7.39 19.39
C LEU A 182 -25.13 7.10 18.00
N LEU A 183 -24.58 6.14 17.26
CA LEU A 183 -25.01 5.82 15.88
C LEU A 183 -25.73 4.45 15.77
N GLY A 184 -25.91 3.72 16.87
CA GLY A 184 -26.57 2.41 16.88
C GLY A 184 -25.81 1.31 16.11
N PRO A 185 -26.51 0.25 15.64
CA PRO A 185 -25.92 -0.90 14.93
C PRO A 185 -25.25 -0.58 13.59
N LEU A 186 -25.55 0.59 13.00
CA LEU A 186 -25.07 0.99 11.67
C LEU A 186 -23.58 1.35 11.64
N LEU A 187 -22.96 1.64 12.79
CA LEU A 187 -21.58 2.11 12.86
C LEU A 187 -20.55 1.08 12.44
N VAL A 188 -20.76 -0.19 12.81
CA VAL A 188 -19.86 -1.28 12.40
C VAL A 188 -19.92 -1.46 10.88
N LEU A 189 -21.12 -1.32 10.29
CA LEU A 189 -21.32 -1.42 8.85
C LEU A 189 -20.66 -0.24 8.12
N ILE A 190 -20.79 0.98 8.63
CA ILE A 190 -20.23 2.20 8.02
C ILE A 190 -18.71 2.28 8.17
N LEU A 191 -18.15 1.91 9.33
CA LEU A 191 -16.70 1.81 9.49
C LEU A 191 -16.12 0.67 8.66
N ALA A 192 -16.82 -0.46 8.54
CA ALA A 192 -16.43 -1.52 7.62
C ALA A 192 -16.55 -1.06 6.15
N LEU A 193 -17.59 -0.31 5.78
CA LEU A 193 -17.78 0.21 4.43
C LEU A 193 -16.74 1.28 4.08
N LEU A 194 -16.38 2.17 5.01
CA LEU A 194 -15.32 3.15 4.87
C LEU A 194 -13.94 2.49 4.84
N ALA A 195 -13.69 1.49 5.67
CA ALA A 195 -12.47 0.69 5.60
C ALA A 195 -12.38 -0.07 4.28
N VAL A 196 -13.49 -0.57 3.75
CA VAL A 196 -13.57 -1.22 2.43
C VAL A 196 -13.43 -0.21 1.29
N LEU A 197 -13.96 1.01 1.40
CA LEU A 197 -13.82 2.07 0.39
C LEU A 197 -12.41 2.67 0.38
N VAL A 198 -11.77 2.82 1.55
CA VAL A 198 -10.37 3.25 1.69
C VAL A 198 -9.43 2.11 1.27
N ALA A 199 -9.74 0.85 1.59
CA ALA A 199 -9.01 -0.31 1.08
C ALA A 199 -9.17 -0.47 -0.44
N ALA A 200 -10.35 -0.21 -1.00
CA ALA A 200 -10.58 -0.23 -2.45
C ALA A 200 -9.82 0.88 -3.19
N ALA A 201 -9.56 2.03 -2.54
CA ALA A 201 -8.69 3.08 -3.08
C ALA A 201 -7.19 2.84 -2.78
N ALA A 202 -6.85 2.00 -1.80
CA ALA A 202 -5.48 1.69 -1.38
C ALA A 202 -4.96 0.32 -1.88
N GLU A 203 -5.81 -0.51 -2.49
CA GLU A 203 -5.38 -1.67 -3.28
C GLU A 203 -4.91 -1.25 -4.66
N ALA A 204 -3.91 -0.38 -4.71
CA ALA A 204 -2.87 -0.58 -5.70
C ALA A 204 -2.05 -1.79 -5.22
N GLN A 205 -2.62 -3.01 -5.31
CA GLN A 205 -1.81 -4.21 -5.15
C GLN A 205 -0.64 -4.08 -6.11
N GLN A 206 0.57 -4.04 -5.56
CA GLN A 206 1.77 -3.77 -6.31
C GLN A 206 1.81 -4.71 -7.51
N VAL A 207 1.76 -4.15 -8.71
CA VAL A 207 1.75 -4.94 -9.93
C VAL A 207 3.17 -5.41 -10.19
N VAL A 208 3.34 -6.73 -10.25
CA VAL A 208 4.63 -7.38 -10.52
C VAL A 208 4.66 -7.80 -11.97
N ARG A 209 5.63 -7.28 -12.71
CA ARG A 209 6.05 -7.82 -14.00
C ARG A 209 7.05 -8.94 -13.75
N PHE A 210 6.78 -10.13 -14.26
CA PHE A 210 7.73 -11.24 -14.19
C PHE A 210 7.75 -12.05 -15.48
N GLY A 211 8.90 -12.65 -15.76
CA GLY A 211 9.09 -13.60 -16.84
C GLY A 211 9.34 -14.99 -16.27
N SER A 212 8.87 -16.02 -16.96
CA SER A 212 9.20 -17.42 -16.65
C SER A 212 9.60 -18.15 -17.92
N ARG A 213 10.51 -19.10 -17.79
CA ARG A 213 10.96 -19.95 -18.90
C ARG A 213 11.08 -21.38 -18.43
N VAL A 214 10.60 -22.28 -19.26
CA VAL A 214 10.74 -23.72 -19.04
C VAL A 214 11.76 -24.24 -20.05
N LEU A 215 12.84 -24.80 -19.53
CA LEU A 215 13.89 -25.43 -20.31
C LEU A 215 13.83 -26.93 -20.13
N LEU A 216 14.25 -27.66 -21.17
CA LEU A 216 14.68 -29.04 -21.06
C LEU A 216 16.21 -29.07 -21.00
N ALA A 217 16.76 -29.59 -19.91
CA ALA A 217 18.17 -29.90 -19.81
C ALA A 217 18.41 -31.39 -20.09
N SER A 218 19.23 -31.70 -21.08
CA SER A 218 19.49 -33.06 -21.56
C SER A 218 20.91 -33.21 -22.11
N ASP A 219 21.37 -34.44 -22.28
CA ASP A 219 22.68 -34.73 -22.89
C ASP A 219 22.64 -34.84 -24.42
N ALA A 220 21.43 -34.90 -24.99
CA ALA A 220 21.16 -34.92 -26.42
C ALA A 220 20.11 -33.85 -26.75
N PRO A 221 20.17 -33.22 -27.95
CA PRO A 221 19.18 -32.25 -28.37
C PRO A 221 17.79 -32.91 -28.51
N PRO A 222 16.69 -32.25 -28.10
CA PRO A 222 15.37 -32.83 -28.21
C PRO A 222 14.90 -32.97 -29.67
N PRO A 223 13.94 -33.87 -29.94
CA PRO A 223 13.35 -34.04 -31.26
C PRO A 223 12.82 -32.71 -31.81
N SER A 224 12.90 -32.53 -33.14
CA SER A 224 12.48 -31.30 -33.83
C SER A 224 11.07 -30.82 -33.46
N ALA A 225 10.13 -31.74 -33.20
CA ALA A 225 8.76 -31.44 -32.81
C ALA A 225 8.61 -30.79 -31.42
N GLN A 226 9.64 -30.86 -30.57
CA GLN A 226 9.64 -30.28 -29.23
C GLN A 226 10.41 -28.94 -29.17
N ARG A 227 10.99 -28.51 -30.29
CA ARG A 227 11.70 -27.23 -30.37
C ARG A 227 10.72 -26.13 -30.78
N LEU A 228 10.66 -25.06 -29.99
CA LEU A 228 10.02 -23.82 -30.42
C LEU A 228 10.77 -23.27 -31.66
N ALA A 229 10.07 -22.58 -32.57
CA ALA A 229 10.71 -21.88 -33.68
C ALA A 229 11.83 -20.93 -33.15
N PRO A 230 12.95 -20.76 -33.86
CA PRO A 230 14.07 -19.95 -33.38
C PRO A 230 13.61 -18.50 -33.22
N ALA A 231 13.37 -18.11 -31.96
CA ALA A 231 13.20 -16.73 -31.57
C ALA A 231 14.55 -15.98 -31.67
N PRO A 232 14.56 -14.65 -31.77
CA PRO A 232 15.79 -13.86 -31.75
C PRO A 232 16.70 -14.25 -30.57
N PRO A 233 18.04 -14.16 -30.74
CA PRO A 233 19.00 -14.53 -29.70
C PRO A 233 18.68 -13.79 -28.41
N ASP A 234 18.48 -14.55 -27.34
CA ASP A 234 18.10 -14.03 -26.03
C ASP A 234 19.36 -13.93 -25.18
N GLU A 235 20.04 -12.79 -25.29
CA GLU A 235 21.31 -12.49 -24.61
C GLU A 235 21.26 -12.78 -23.10
N ARG A 236 20.08 -12.65 -22.46
CA ARG A 236 19.92 -12.92 -21.02
C ARG A 236 20.03 -14.41 -20.69
N LEU A 237 19.43 -15.28 -21.51
CA LEU A 237 19.55 -16.73 -21.31
C LEU A 237 20.98 -17.16 -21.63
N GLU A 238 21.54 -16.69 -22.75
CA GLU A 238 22.91 -17.01 -23.17
C GLU A 238 23.95 -16.64 -22.11
N ALA A 239 23.85 -15.45 -21.53
CA ALA A 239 24.70 -15.02 -20.41
C ALA A 239 24.56 -15.91 -19.16
N PHE A 240 23.43 -16.60 -19.01
CA PHE A 240 23.12 -17.42 -17.85
C PHE A 240 23.38 -18.92 -18.05
N LEU A 241 23.52 -19.40 -19.30
CA LEU A 241 23.81 -20.80 -19.63
C LEU A 241 25.06 -21.36 -18.92
N PRO A 242 26.19 -20.64 -18.78
CA PRO A 242 27.36 -21.15 -18.06
C PRO A 242 27.04 -21.56 -16.62
N LYS A 243 26.21 -20.75 -15.93
CA LYS A 243 25.79 -21.03 -14.55
C LYS A 243 24.85 -22.23 -14.47
N LEU A 244 23.94 -22.37 -15.43
CA LEU A 244 23.07 -23.55 -15.51
C LEU A 244 23.87 -24.85 -15.73
N ARG A 245 24.87 -24.81 -16.62
CA ARG A 245 25.79 -25.93 -16.86
C ARG A 245 26.56 -26.31 -15.61
N GLN A 246 26.99 -25.33 -14.80
CA GLN A 246 27.62 -25.59 -13.51
C GLN A 246 26.66 -26.26 -12.51
N LEU A 247 25.40 -25.83 -12.47
CA LEU A 247 24.40 -26.32 -11.52
C LEU A 247 23.86 -27.71 -11.85
N PHE A 248 23.53 -27.97 -13.12
CA PHE A 248 22.81 -29.19 -13.54
C PHE A 248 23.64 -30.14 -14.42
N ARG A 249 24.80 -29.71 -14.91
CA ARG A 249 25.79 -30.56 -15.64
C ARG A 249 25.29 -31.24 -16.91
N TYR A 250 24.27 -30.70 -17.57
CA TYR A 250 23.81 -31.15 -18.88
C TYR A 250 24.54 -30.41 -20.01
N LYS A 251 24.60 -31.03 -21.19
CA LYS A 251 25.23 -30.43 -22.39
C LYS A 251 24.30 -29.43 -23.08
N GLU A 252 23.04 -29.82 -23.21
CA GLU A 252 22.01 -29.10 -23.96
C GLU A 252 20.94 -28.50 -23.03
N TYR A 253 20.53 -27.26 -23.33
CA TYR A 253 19.45 -26.54 -22.63
C TYR A 253 18.51 -25.95 -23.67
N THR A 254 17.40 -26.63 -23.93
CA THR A 254 16.43 -26.21 -24.95
C THR A 254 15.28 -25.47 -24.31
N THR A 255 14.94 -24.27 -24.82
CA THR A 255 13.71 -23.60 -24.38
C THR A 255 12.49 -24.32 -24.93
N LEU A 256 11.64 -24.82 -24.02
CA LEU A 256 10.35 -25.40 -24.35
C LEU A 256 9.27 -24.32 -24.38
N GLU A 257 9.22 -23.47 -23.35
CA GLU A 257 8.14 -22.49 -23.18
C GLU A 257 8.65 -21.15 -22.62
N ARG A 258 7.97 -20.05 -22.98
CA ARG A 258 8.26 -18.68 -22.50
C ARG A 258 6.97 -17.99 -22.07
N TYR A 259 6.97 -17.47 -20.85
CA TYR A 259 5.82 -16.74 -20.29
C TYR A 259 6.24 -15.37 -19.77
N ARG A 260 5.36 -14.39 -19.95
CA ARG A 260 5.43 -13.08 -19.28
C ARG A 260 4.07 -12.78 -18.68
N ALA A 261 4.08 -12.19 -17.50
CA ALA A 261 2.88 -11.74 -16.82
C ALA A 261 3.13 -10.41 -16.13
N GLU A 262 2.06 -9.61 -16.07
CA GLU A 262 1.99 -8.38 -15.28
C GLU A 262 0.74 -8.49 -14.42
N VAL A 263 0.94 -8.80 -13.14
CA VAL A 263 -0.17 -9.16 -12.25
C VAL A 263 -0.02 -8.57 -10.86
N PRO A 264 -1.12 -8.29 -10.15
CA PRO A 264 -1.07 -7.88 -8.75
C PRO A 264 -0.39 -8.92 -7.86
N VAL A 265 0.39 -8.49 -6.87
CA VAL A 265 0.88 -9.38 -5.78
C VAL A 265 -0.30 -10.18 -5.20
N GLY A 266 -0.10 -11.49 -5.03
CA GLY A 266 -1.10 -12.45 -4.58
C GLY A 266 -1.86 -13.14 -5.71
N THR A 267 -1.75 -12.67 -6.96
CA THR A 267 -2.47 -13.24 -8.10
C THR A 267 -1.70 -14.43 -8.71
N THR A 268 -2.29 -15.63 -8.66
CA THR A 268 -1.69 -16.82 -9.26
C THR A 268 -1.89 -16.84 -10.77
N GLN A 269 -0.79 -16.95 -11.53
CA GLN A 269 -0.82 -17.22 -12.96
C GLN A 269 -0.58 -18.71 -13.22
N ARG A 270 -1.25 -19.23 -14.24
CA ARG A 270 -1.24 -20.66 -14.58
C ARG A 270 -0.94 -20.85 -16.06
N TRP A 271 -0.01 -21.74 -16.36
CA TRP A 271 0.32 -22.12 -17.73
C TRP A 271 0.39 -23.64 -17.87
N ALA A 272 -0.12 -24.15 -19.00
CA ALA A 272 0.12 -25.52 -19.39
C ALA A 272 1.59 -25.66 -19.84
N VAL A 273 2.28 -26.67 -19.34
CA VAL A 273 3.67 -26.98 -19.67
C VAL A 273 3.81 -28.45 -20.08
N PRO A 274 4.88 -28.85 -20.78
CA PRO A 274 5.00 -30.18 -21.37
C PRO A 274 4.85 -31.36 -20.38
N GLY A 275 4.15 -32.40 -20.86
CA GLY A 275 3.85 -33.62 -20.11
C GLY A 275 2.61 -33.52 -19.22
N ASP A 276 1.54 -32.87 -19.72
CA ASP A 276 0.26 -32.66 -19.03
C ASP A 276 0.39 -31.99 -17.66
N ARG A 277 1.33 -31.04 -17.58
CA ARG A 277 1.66 -30.32 -16.35
C ARG A 277 1.06 -28.93 -16.36
N GLN A 278 0.83 -28.41 -15.16
CA GLN A 278 0.47 -27.02 -14.93
C GLN A 278 1.52 -26.35 -14.06
N LEU A 279 2.06 -25.24 -14.55
CA LEU A 279 2.94 -24.35 -13.83
C LEU A 279 2.11 -23.20 -13.27
N GLU A 280 2.09 -23.09 -11.95
CA GLU A 280 1.50 -21.98 -11.21
C GLU A 280 2.61 -21.11 -10.62
N ILE A 281 2.54 -19.80 -10.82
CA ILE A 281 3.44 -18.82 -10.22
C ILE A 281 2.61 -17.72 -9.57
N THR A 282 2.85 -17.49 -8.28
CA THR A 282 2.19 -16.46 -7.49
C THR A 282 3.25 -15.52 -6.90
N PRO A 283 3.30 -14.23 -7.28
CA PRO A 283 4.13 -13.26 -6.58
C PRO A 283 3.55 -13.04 -5.18
N GLU A 284 4.31 -13.30 -4.13
CA GLU A 284 3.86 -13.16 -2.74
C GLU A 284 4.22 -11.81 -2.12
N GLY A 285 5.17 -11.08 -2.72
CA GLY A 285 5.56 -9.75 -2.26
C GLY A 285 6.83 -9.24 -2.94
N VAL A 286 7.05 -7.93 -2.83
CA VAL A 286 8.22 -7.23 -3.35
C VAL A 286 8.95 -6.55 -2.19
N SER A 287 10.27 -6.68 -2.15
CA SER A 287 11.13 -5.99 -1.19
C SER A 287 12.36 -5.45 -1.93
N GLY A 288 12.41 -4.13 -2.12
CA GLY A 288 13.44 -3.49 -2.94
C GLY A 288 13.42 -3.99 -4.38
N THR A 289 14.53 -4.57 -4.85
CA THR A 289 14.67 -5.17 -6.19
C THR A 289 14.41 -6.67 -6.23
N THR A 290 13.95 -7.26 -5.12
CA THR A 290 13.70 -8.69 -4.97
C THR A 290 12.21 -8.97 -4.92
N VAL A 291 11.75 -9.91 -5.74
CA VAL A 291 10.38 -10.42 -5.73
C VAL A 291 10.36 -11.84 -5.20
N ARG A 292 9.49 -12.10 -4.23
CA ARG A 292 9.23 -13.46 -3.73
C ARG A 292 8.11 -14.08 -4.55
N PHE A 293 8.32 -15.30 -5.02
CA PHE A 293 7.30 -16.08 -5.72
C PHE A 293 7.08 -17.42 -5.03
N ARG A 294 5.82 -17.86 -4.99
CA ARG A 294 5.46 -19.25 -4.82
C ARG A 294 5.35 -19.88 -6.20
N VAL A 295 6.06 -20.97 -6.42
CA VAL A 295 6.03 -21.73 -7.67
C VAL A 295 5.55 -23.13 -7.38
N ARG A 296 4.54 -23.56 -8.14
CA ARG A 296 4.00 -24.92 -8.07
C ARG A 296 3.96 -25.52 -9.46
N LEU A 297 4.43 -26.75 -9.57
CA LEU A 297 4.29 -27.56 -10.76
C LEU A 297 3.45 -28.79 -10.40
N SER A 298 2.34 -29.00 -11.08
CA SER A 298 1.47 -30.16 -10.88
C SER A 298 1.26 -30.95 -12.16
N ARG A 299 0.94 -32.23 -12.02
CA ARG A 299 0.47 -33.11 -13.10
C ARG A 299 -0.84 -33.74 -12.64
N GLY A 300 -1.94 -33.36 -13.27
CA GLY A 300 -3.28 -33.64 -12.72
C GLY A 300 -3.41 -33.09 -11.29
N ASN A 301 -3.81 -33.95 -10.34
CA ASN A 301 -3.99 -33.55 -8.93
C ASN A 301 -2.72 -33.66 -8.07
N ARG A 302 -1.61 -34.16 -8.63
CA ARG A 302 -0.34 -34.37 -7.90
C ARG A 302 0.58 -33.15 -8.07
N ALA A 303 1.00 -32.56 -6.95
CA ALA A 303 2.09 -31.59 -6.95
C ALA A 303 3.44 -32.32 -7.13
N GLU A 304 4.18 -31.97 -8.18
CA GLU A 304 5.52 -32.48 -8.45
C GLU A 304 6.60 -31.55 -7.91
N VAL A 305 6.33 -30.23 -7.89
CA VAL A 305 7.19 -29.22 -7.24
C VAL A 305 6.29 -28.21 -6.53
N THR A 306 6.67 -27.79 -5.32
CA THR A 306 6.07 -26.64 -4.63
C THR A 306 7.16 -25.98 -3.81
N THR A 307 7.52 -24.75 -4.16
CA THR A 307 8.62 -24.04 -3.51
C THR A 307 8.40 -22.54 -3.50
N ASN A 308 9.01 -21.86 -2.54
CA ASN A 308 9.09 -20.41 -2.50
C ASN A 308 10.49 -20.00 -2.95
N ILE A 309 10.55 -19.09 -3.92
CA ILE A 309 11.78 -18.58 -4.50
C ILE A 309 11.85 -17.06 -4.37
N GLN A 310 13.06 -16.52 -4.49
CA GLN A 310 13.30 -15.09 -4.56
C GLN A 310 14.08 -14.81 -5.84
N ALA A 311 13.57 -13.93 -6.69
CA ALA A 311 14.29 -13.45 -7.86
C ALA A 311 14.60 -11.97 -7.68
N GLN A 312 15.88 -11.63 -7.79
CA GLN A 312 16.36 -10.25 -7.72
C GLN A 312 16.53 -9.71 -9.13
N SER A 313 16.42 -8.40 -9.32
CA SER A 313 16.71 -7.76 -10.61
C SER A 313 18.08 -8.21 -11.14
N GLY A 314 18.12 -8.65 -12.39
CA GLY A 314 19.31 -9.23 -13.04
C GLY A 314 19.70 -10.65 -12.61
N HIS A 315 19.11 -11.20 -11.53
CA HIS A 315 19.45 -12.51 -10.97
C HIS A 315 18.21 -13.39 -10.86
N PRO A 316 17.92 -14.22 -11.89
CA PRO A 316 16.75 -15.09 -11.86
C PRO A 316 16.89 -16.20 -10.81
N ALA A 317 15.73 -16.65 -10.32
CA ALA A 317 15.64 -17.88 -9.56
C ALA A 317 15.56 -19.08 -10.51
N VAL A 318 16.21 -20.18 -10.13
CA VAL A 318 16.23 -21.42 -10.92
C VAL A 318 15.68 -22.55 -10.07
N ILE A 319 14.77 -23.32 -10.65
CA ILE A 319 14.12 -24.45 -10.01
C ILE A 319 14.37 -25.68 -10.88
N GLY A 320 14.99 -26.70 -10.29
CA GLY A 320 15.05 -28.04 -10.88
C GLY A 320 13.70 -28.73 -10.73
N GLY A 321 13.12 -29.15 -11.85
CA GLY A 321 11.86 -29.84 -11.93
C GLY A 321 12.00 -31.37 -12.08
N PRO A 322 10.89 -32.06 -12.34
CA PRO A 322 10.86 -33.50 -12.59
C PRO A 322 11.45 -33.85 -13.96
N ARG A 323 11.75 -35.13 -14.16
CA ARG A 323 12.18 -35.67 -15.47
C ARG A 323 11.09 -35.48 -16.52
N HIS A 324 11.51 -35.20 -17.74
CA HIS A 324 10.66 -35.10 -18.93
C HIS A 324 11.44 -35.56 -20.15
N GLY A 325 10.97 -36.64 -20.80
CA GLY A 325 11.76 -37.34 -21.81
C GLY A 325 13.10 -37.80 -21.24
N ASP A 326 14.17 -37.54 -21.99
CA ASP A 326 15.55 -37.92 -21.63
C ASP A 326 16.27 -36.89 -20.76
N GLY A 327 15.54 -35.85 -20.31
CA GLY A 327 16.11 -34.74 -19.57
C GLY A 327 15.33 -34.39 -18.30
N VAL A 328 15.64 -33.21 -17.78
CA VAL A 328 15.00 -32.61 -16.61
C VAL A 328 14.43 -31.26 -16.99
N LEU A 329 13.22 -30.96 -16.51
CA LEU A 329 12.65 -29.63 -16.66
C LEU A 329 13.36 -28.64 -15.73
N ILE A 330 13.74 -27.48 -16.25
CA ILE A 330 14.27 -26.38 -15.45
C ILE A 330 13.34 -25.20 -15.63
N ILE A 331 12.86 -24.64 -14.52
CA ILE A 331 12.03 -23.45 -14.50
C ILE A 331 12.91 -22.29 -14.05
N ILE A 332 12.95 -21.22 -14.85
CA ILE A 332 13.67 -20.00 -14.52
C ILE A 332 12.67 -18.87 -14.39
N VAL A 333 12.72 -18.12 -13.29
CA VAL A 333 11.82 -17.01 -13.01
C VAL A 333 12.62 -15.72 -12.81
N TRP A 334 12.27 -14.68 -13.57
CA TRP A 334 12.85 -13.34 -13.48
C TRP A 334 11.84 -12.37 -12.84
N GLY A 335 12.23 -11.70 -11.76
CA GLY A 335 11.52 -10.54 -11.24
C GLY A 335 11.90 -9.28 -12.02
N HIS A 336 10.92 -8.48 -12.45
CA HIS A 336 11.10 -7.26 -13.23
C HIS A 336 11.84 -7.47 -14.57
N PRO A 337 11.24 -8.10 -15.58
CA PRO A 337 11.79 -8.10 -16.92
C PRO A 337 11.79 -6.64 -17.41
N ILE A 338 12.97 -6.04 -17.54
CA ILE A 338 13.13 -4.77 -18.27
C ILE A 338 12.51 -5.00 -19.67
N PRO A 339 11.70 -4.04 -20.17
CA PRO A 339 10.91 -4.15 -21.41
C PRO A 339 11.63 -4.89 -22.55
#